data_AF-A0A951X621-F1
#
_entry.id   AF-A0A951X621-F1
#
_cell.length_a   1.000
_cell.length_b   1.000
_cell.length_c   1.000
_cell.angle_alpha   90.00
_cell.angle_beta   90.00
_cell.angle_gamma   90.00
#
_symmetry.space_group_name_H-M   'P 1'
#
loop_
_entity.id
_entity.type
_entity.pdbx_description
1 polymer ?
#
loop_
_entity_poly.entity_id
_entity_poly.type
_entity_poly.pdbx_seq_one_letter_code
_entity_poly.pdbx_strand_id
1 'polypeptide(L)'
;MSNELMDPNAASLRRPTLWMERLLMLAFLVCLLVGIAALAAFLTLRAEQRPSLTVDPLAAARSEFILPQLALRELAGDSAAGLAAQAIQAGQLETARVILTFAADIPPLERASRLNQLGELYLRADQSARAGQVFRLIVPAAILADSVPPLERAQRLAQAAQGLLDGGYERAAAEIVVQALRIGTQTPQLLPAQRSQIFNELRPIAAGINDRALIAQVTDLARNPYLTGAGVMITPTLTTLGVPVPYDSATQSAIEARQQAALLLAERINLTGGVDIDPEKASLVQALLAEDEARTRFYQSVQEISLQQQLWLLLDQRSWLAVKARIAMGGYGMSLIPAWEEQIDAIRNELNASHSFLNTVFDALAAAQATPLEQAMLRVEAQHWMAEQAERGLYPNAPVQDISQRLRVTQDDLARLVEPVALPIAYEEQAALPGYRIQPVP
;
A
#
# COMPACT_ATOMS: atom_id res chain seq x y z
N MET A 1 -43.97 -76.34 -69.66
CA MET A 1 -45.22 -76.31 -68.85
C MET A 1 -44.91 -75.41 -67.67
N SER A 2 -45.19 -74.12 -67.74
CA SER A 2 -46.49 -73.45 -67.47
C SER A 2 -46.45 -72.79 -66.09
N ASN A 3 -46.42 -71.45 -66.14
CA ASN A 3 -46.66 -70.37 -65.18
C ASN A 3 -47.36 -70.66 -63.84
N GLU A 4 -46.99 -69.88 -62.80
CA GLU A 4 -47.83 -68.93 -62.02
C GLU A 4 -46.95 -68.26 -60.93
N LEU A 5 -46.63 -66.96 -61.01
CA LEU A 5 -47.35 -65.78 -60.49
C LEU A 5 -47.75 -65.84 -59.00
N MET A 6 -46.97 -65.15 -58.14
CA MET A 6 -47.48 -64.37 -57.00
C MET A 6 -46.37 -63.45 -56.43
N ASP A 7 -46.61 -62.15 -56.51
CA ASP A 7 -45.92 -61.07 -55.79
C ASP A 7 -46.69 -60.82 -54.49
N PRO A 8 -46.04 -60.73 -53.30
CA PRO A 8 -46.24 -59.48 -52.56
C PRO A 8 -45.11 -59.09 -51.57
N ASN A 9 -44.91 -57.77 -51.50
CA ASN A 9 -44.65 -56.98 -50.29
C ASN A 9 -43.32 -57.08 -49.53
N ALA A 10 -42.69 -55.89 -49.50
CA ALA A 10 -42.25 -55.17 -48.32
C ALA A 10 -40.82 -55.37 -47.79
N ALA A 11 -40.23 -54.19 -47.52
CA ALA A 11 -39.13 -53.90 -46.61
C ALA A 11 -37.70 -54.06 -47.14
N SER A 12 -37.15 -52.96 -47.68
CA SER A 12 -36.10 -52.24 -46.94
C SER A 12 -35.86 -50.84 -47.50
N LEU A 13 -36.64 -49.85 -47.08
CA LEU A 13 -36.15 -48.47 -46.98
C LEU A 13 -35.13 -48.45 -45.83
N ARG A 14 -33.91 -48.94 -46.08
CA ARG A 14 -32.79 -48.82 -45.14
C ARG A 14 -32.32 -47.37 -45.16
N ARG A 15 -32.87 -46.64 -44.20
CA ARG A 15 -32.57 -45.28 -43.76
C ARG A 15 -31.13 -44.82 -44.05
N PRO A 16 -30.91 -43.81 -44.90
CA PRO A 16 -29.62 -43.12 -45.02
C PRO A 16 -29.34 -42.20 -43.80
N THR A 17 -30.14 -42.26 -42.73
CA THR A 17 -30.06 -41.34 -41.59
C THR A 17 -28.96 -41.69 -40.59
N LEU A 18 -28.54 -42.95 -40.48
CA LEU A 18 -27.57 -43.38 -39.46
C LEU A 18 -26.15 -42.88 -39.71
N TRP A 19 -25.75 -42.71 -40.98
CA TRP A 19 -24.42 -42.18 -41.30
C TRP A 19 -24.36 -40.67 -41.07
N MET A 20 -25.42 -39.95 -41.46
CA MET A 20 -25.55 -38.52 -41.22
C MET A 20 -25.68 -38.19 -39.72
N GLU A 21 -26.40 -39.02 -38.95
CA GLU A 21 -26.51 -38.91 -37.50
C GLU A 21 -25.16 -39.11 -36.78
N ARG A 22 -24.36 -40.09 -37.22
CA ARG A 22 -22.99 -40.30 -36.68
C ARG A 22 -22.05 -39.15 -37.02
N LEU A 23 -22.15 -38.60 -38.22
CA LEU A 23 -21.32 -37.47 -38.65
C LEU A 23 -21.68 -36.19 -37.90
N LEU A 24 -22.98 -35.94 -37.66
CA LEU A 24 -23.46 -34.83 -36.83
C LEU A 24 -23.05 -34.99 -35.36
N MET A 25 -23.16 -36.20 -34.79
CA MET A 25 -22.69 -36.50 -33.43
C MET A 25 -21.18 -36.27 -33.28
N LEU A 26 -20.39 -36.69 -34.27
CA LEU A 26 -18.94 -36.45 -34.28
C LEU A 26 -18.62 -34.95 -34.35
N ALA A 27 -19.27 -34.22 -35.27
CA ALA A 27 -19.09 -32.78 -35.40
C ALA A 27 -19.50 -32.03 -34.12
N PHE A 28 -20.60 -32.43 -33.50
CA PHE A 28 -21.05 -31.88 -32.22
C PHE A 28 -20.02 -32.14 -31.10
N LEU A 29 -19.51 -33.37 -30.97
CA LEU A 29 -18.47 -33.71 -30.00
C LEU A 29 -17.18 -32.91 -30.21
N VAL A 30 -16.76 -32.71 -31.45
CA VAL A 30 -15.59 -31.89 -31.79
C VAL A 30 -15.84 -30.43 -31.41
N CYS A 31 -17.00 -29.86 -31.76
CA CYS A 31 -17.36 -28.49 -31.35
C CYS A 31 -17.44 -28.33 -29.83
N LEU A 32 -17.98 -29.33 -29.12
CA LEU A 32 -18.05 -29.33 -27.66
C LEU A 32 -16.65 -29.35 -27.04
N LEU A 33 -15.75 -30.21 -27.54
CA LEU A 33 -14.37 -30.30 -27.07
C LEU A 33 -13.60 -28.99 -27.33
N VAL A 34 -13.77 -28.39 -28.51
CA VAL A 34 -13.17 -27.08 -28.82
C VAL A 34 -13.73 -25.99 -27.91
N GLY A 35 -15.04 -25.98 -27.65
CA GLY A 35 -15.68 -25.04 -26.73
C GLY A 35 -15.17 -25.18 -25.29
N ILE A 36 -15.03 -26.40 -24.78
CA ILE A 36 -14.47 -26.68 -23.46
C ILE A 36 -12.99 -26.26 -23.40
N ALA A 37 -12.20 -26.57 -24.43
CA ALA A 37 -10.80 -26.16 -24.50
C ALA A 37 -10.63 -24.64 -24.55
N ALA A 38 -11.47 -23.94 -25.32
CA ALA A 38 -11.48 -22.47 -25.37
C ALA A 38 -11.92 -21.85 -24.04
N LEU A 39 -12.91 -22.43 -23.36
CA LEU A 39 -13.34 -22.01 -22.03
C LEU A 39 -12.23 -22.25 -20.99
N ALA A 40 -11.57 -23.41 -21.02
CA ALA A 40 -10.45 -23.71 -20.15
C ALA A 40 -9.28 -22.75 -20.39
N ALA A 41 -8.92 -22.50 -21.65
CA ALA A 41 -7.89 -21.55 -22.03
C ALA A 41 -8.23 -20.11 -21.61
N PHE A 42 -9.50 -19.71 -21.76
CA PHE A 42 -9.98 -18.41 -21.29
C PHE A 42 -9.88 -18.28 -19.76
N LEU A 43 -10.24 -19.32 -19.01
CA LEU A 43 -10.14 -19.34 -17.55
C LEU A 43 -8.68 -19.33 -17.08
N THR A 44 -7.77 -20.06 -17.74
CA THR A 44 -6.34 -20.04 -17.40
C THR A 44 -5.69 -18.71 -17.73
N LEU A 45 -5.97 -18.14 -18.91
CA LEU A 45 -5.45 -16.83 -19.29
C LEU A 45 -5.99 -15.73 -18.38
N ARG A 46 -7.26 -15.81 -17.95
CA ARG A 46 -7.85 -14.87 -16.98
C ARG A 46 -7.24 -15.01 -15.57
N ALA A 47 -6.81 -16.21 -15.19
CA ALA A 47 -6.10 -16.44 -13.94
C ALA A 47 -4.65 -15.89 -13.98
N GLU A 48 -3.94 -16.09 -15.09
CA GLU A 48 -2.59 -15.55 -15.31
C GLU A 48 -2.55 -14.03 -15.50
N GLN A 49 -3.64 -13.43 -16.00
CA GLN A 49 -3.76 -11.98 -16.17
C GLN A 49 -4.00 -11.20 -14.87
N ARG A 50 -4.14 -11.85 -13.70
CA ARG A 50 -4.33 -11.14 -12.43
C ARG A 50 -3.03 -10.39 -12.08
N PRO A 51 -3.04 -9.05 -12.09
CA PRO A 51 -1.80 -8.31 -11.91
C PRO A 51 -1.29 -8.47 -10.50
N SER A 52 0.03 -8.59 -10.37
CA SER A 52 0.67 -8.77 -9.08
C SER A 52 0.30 -7.63 -8.12
N LEU A 53 -0.11 -8.00 -6.92
CA LEU A 53 -0.27 -7.09 -5.79
C LEU A 53 1.09 -6.81 -5.09
N THR A 54 2.15 -7.53 -5.47
CA THR A 54 3.50 -7.47 -4.87
C THR A 54 4.49 -6.65 -5.68
N VAL A 55 4.00 -5.63 -6.37
CA VAL A 55 4.84 -4.64 -7.04
C VAL A 55 5.38 -3.65 -6.02
N ASP A 56 6.64 -3.22 -6.20
CA ASP A 56 7.22 -2.10 -5.45
C ASP A 56 6.28 -0.87 -5.54
N PRO A 57 5.76 -0.37 -4.41
CA PRO A 57 4.84 0.76 -4.39
C PRO A 57 5.37 1.99 -5.11
N LEU A 58 6.68 2.25 -5.00
CA LEU A 58 7.31 3.43 -5.60
C LEU A 58 7.35 3.33 -7.13
N ALA A 59 7.53 2.12 -7.66
CA ALA A 59 7.64 1.87 -9.10
C ALA A 59 6.29 1.66 -9.81
N ALA A 60 5.19 1.60 -9.05
CA ALA A 60 3.89 1.24 -9.60
C ALA A 60 3.10 2.42 -10.21
N ALA A 61 3.56 3.66 -9.99
CA ALA A 61 3.00 4.85 -10.62
C ALA A 61 3.46 4.96 -12.09
N ARG A 62 2.58 5.40 -12.98
CA ARG A 62 2.92 5.68 -14.38
C ARG A 62 3.26 7.15 -14.58
N SER A 63 4.51 7.44 -14.90
CA SER A 63 4.98 8.83 -15.04
C SER A 63 4.25 9.58 -16.17
N GLU A 64 3.90 8.90 -17.25
CA GLU A 64 3.26 9.48 -18.43
C GLU A 64 1.81 9.97 -18.21
N PHE A 65 1.19 9.60 -17.09
CA PHE A 65 -0.17 10.00 -16.71
C PHE A 65 -0.20 10.94 -15.50
N ILE A 66 0.97 11.35 -15.00
CA ILE A 66 1.07 12.35 -13.94
C ILE A 66 0.92 13.73 -14.56
N LEU A 67 0.07 14.55 -13.94
CA LEU A 67 -0.19 15.93 -14.35
C LEU A 67 0.90 16.85 -13.76
N PRO A 68 1.88 17.33 -14.55
CA PRO A 68 3.08 17.96 -13.99
C PRO A 68 2.77 19.24 -13.22
N GLN A 69 1.88 20.10 -13.74
CA GLN A 69 1.52 21.36 -13.10
C GLN A 69 0.90 21.19 -11.71
N LEU A 70 0.27 20.05 -11.43
CA LEU A 70 -0.27 19.77 -10.10
C LEU A 70 0.78 19.09 -9.21
N ALA A 71 1.55 18.14 -9.74
CA ALA A 71 2.59 17.47 -8.98
C ALA A 71 3.70 18.44 -8.52
N LEU A 72 4.11 19.37 -9.38
CA LEU A 72 5.15 20.36 -9.10
C LEU A 72 4.77 21.34 -7.99
N ARG A 73 3.48 21.52 -7.68
CA ARG A 73 3.02 22.37 -6.57
C ARG A 73 3.51 21.87 -5.22
N GLU A 74 3.75 20.57 -5.08
CA GLU A 74 4.38 20.02 -3.87
C GLU A 74 5.83 20.52 -3.73
N LEU A 75 6.54 20.65 -4.87
CA LEU A 75 7.85 21.31 -4.88
C LEU A 75 7.74 22.83 -4.64
N ALA A 76 6.57 23.44 -4.83
CA ALA A 76 6.31 24.82 -4.44
C ALA A 76 6.01 24.99 -2.94
N GLY A 77 5.90 23.90 -2.18
CA GLY A 77 5.57 23.92 -0.75
C GLY A 77 4.08 23.78 -0.44
N ASP A 78 3.23 23.52 -1.44
CA ASP A 78 1.82 23.21 -1.20
C ASP A 78 1.69 21.84 -0.51
N SER A 79 0.71 21.71 0.40
CA SER A 79 0.50 20.49 1.18
C SER A 79 0.22 19.27 0.29
N ALA A 80 1.00 18.20 0.45
CA ALA A 80 0.82 16.94 -0.26
C ALA A 80 -0.59 16.35 -0.05
N ALA A 81 -1.14 16.45 1.17
CA ALA A 81 -2.51 15.99 1.46
C ALA A 81 -3.56 16.77 0.66
N GLY A 82 -3.41 18.10 0.58
CA GLY A 82 -4.29 18.97 -0.21
C GLY A 82 -4.20 18.69 -1.70
N LEU A 83 -2.98 18.56 -2.23
CA LEU A 83 -2.74 18.25 -3.65
C LEU A 83 -3.25 16.85 -4.04
N ALA A 84 -3.08 15.86 -3.18
CA ALA A 84 -3.64 14.53 -3.40
C ALA A 84 -5.17 14.57 -3.47
N ALA A 85 -5.82 15.32 -2.56
CA ALA A 85 -7.27 15.50 -2.59
C ALA A 85 -7.73 16.21 -3.88
N GLN A 86 -7.03 17.26 -4.30
CA GLN A 86 -7.29 17.97 -5.55
C GLN A 86 -7.13 17.05 -6.76
N ALA A 87 -6.07 16.24 -6.80
CA ALA A 87 -5.82 15.27 -7.87
C ALA A 87 -6.94 14.22 -7.96
N ILE A 88 -7.38 13.68 -6.82
CA ILE A 88 -8.51 12.74 -6.71
C ILE A 88 -9.79 13.37 -7.27
N GLN A 89 -10.13 14.59 -6.84
CA GLN A 89 -11.33 15.31 -7.30
C GLN A 89 -11.30 15.61 -8.80
N ALA A 90 -10.11 15.89 -9.35
CA ALA A 90 -9.90 16.16 -10.77
C ALA A 90 -9.77 14.87 -11.62
N GLY A 91 -9.91 13.68 -11.04
CA GLY A 91 -9.75 12.40 -11.74
C GLY A 91 -8.31 12.08 -12.17
N GLN A 92 -7.32 12.81 -11.64
CA GLN A 92 -5.90 12.66 -11.95
C GLN A 92 -5.28 11.56 -11.08
N LEU A 93 -5.69 10.31 -11.34
CA LEU A 93 -5.43 9.18 -10.43
C LEU A 93 -3.94 8.87 -10.22
N GLU A 94 -3.11 8.99 -11.26
CA GLU A 94 -1.66 8.70 -11.14
C GLU A 94 -0.94 9.83 -10.39
N THR A 95 -1.35 11.07 -10.58
CA THR A 95 -0.88 12.22 -9.79
C THR A 95 -1.22 12.03 -8.31
N ALA A 96 -2.46 11.65 -7.99
CA ALA A 96 -2.86 11.35 -6.61
C ALA A 96 -2.05 10.19 -6.03
N ARG A 97 -1.86 9.12 -6.82
CA ARG A 97 -1.12 7.93 -6.41
C ARG A 97 0.32 8.28 -6.03
N VAL A 98 1.04 8.99 -6.89
CA VAL A 98 2.45 9.29 -6.66
C VAL A 98 2.63 10.19 -5.42
N ILE A 99 1.74 11.18 -5.24
CA ILE A 99 1.76 12.05 -4.05
C ILE A 99 1.56 11.21 -2.79
N LEU A 100 0.50 10.39 -2.73
CA LEU A 100 0.18 9.58 -1.55
C LEU A 100 1.24 8.52 -1.22
N THR A 101 1.97 8.04 -2.22
CA THR A 101 3.00 7.01 -2.04
C THR A 101 4.27 7.62 -1.43
N PHE A 102 4.75 8.74 -2.00
CA PHE A 102 6.02 9.34 -1.62
C PHE A 102 5.92 10.31 -0.43
N ALA A 103 4.76 10.93 -0.18
CA ALA A 103 4.63 11.92 0.87
C ALA A 103 4.93 11.33 2.25
N ALA A 104 5.89 11.92 2.96
CA ALA A 104 6.33 11.47 4.28
C ALA A 104 5.54 12.13 5.43
N ASP A 105 4.84 13.23 5.15
CA ASP A 105 4.22 14.14 6.10
C ASP A 105 2.69 13.96 6.26
N ILE A 106 2.05 13.17 5.38
CA ILE A 106 0.61 12.89 5.49
C ILE A 106 0.35 11.94 6.67
N PRO A 107 -0.52 12.32 7.64
CA PRO A 107 -0.89 11.44 8.74
C PRO A 107 -1.42 10.07 8.25
N PRO A 108 -1.09 8.95 8.90
CA PRO A 108 -1.44 7.60 8.41
C PRO A 108 -2.94 7.40 8.16
N LEU A 109 -3.79 7.93 9.04
CA LEU A 109 -5.25 7.81 8.90
C LEU A 109 -5.78 8.58 7.68
N GLU A 110 -5.26 9.80 7.46
CA GLU A 110 -5.64 10.60 6.30
C GLU A 110 -5.14 9.94 5.01
N ARG A 111 -3.88 9.50 4.98
CA ARG A 111 -3.30 8.77 3.84
C ARG A 111 -4.13 7.53 3.49
N ALA A 112 -4.47 6.70 4.49
CA ALA A 112 -5.31 5.51 4.30
C ALA A 112 -6.68 5.86 3.72
N SER A 113 -7.31 6.94 4.19
CA SER A 113 -8.61 7.40 3.69
C SER A 113 -8.53 7.87 2.23
N ARG A 114 -7.48 8.58 1.85
CA ARG A 114 -7.25 9.02 0.46
C ARG A 114 -6.89 7.85 -0.46
N LEU A 115 -6.11 6.89 0.02
CA LEU A 115 -5.82 5.66 -0.71
C LEU A 115 -7.11 4.87 -0.96
N ASN A 116 -8.03 4.77 0.02
CA ASN A 116 -9.32 4.13 -0.20
C ASN A 116 -10.12 4.81 -1.33
N GLN A 117 -10.25 6.14 -1.28
CA GLN A 117 -10.92 6.93 -2.33
C GLN A 117 -10.29 6.71 -3.70
N LEU A 118 -8.95 6.70 -3.76
CA LEU A 118 -8.20 6.45 -4.99
C LEU A 118 -8.42 5.02 -5.52
N GLY A 119 -8.44 4.01 -4.64
CA GLY A 119 -8.70 2.62 -5.00
C GLY A 119 -10.09 2.45 -5.61
N GLU A 120 -11.12 3.04 -5.01
CA GLU A 120 -12.47 3.05 -5.56
C GLU A 120 -12.55 3.71 -6.95
N LEU A 121 -11.82 4.81 -7.15
CA LEU A 121 -11.77 5.47 -8.46
C LEU A 121 -11.08 4.61 -9.51
N TYR A 122 -10.02 3.88 -9.16
CA TYR A 122 -9.44 2.88 -10.05
C TYR A 122 -10.41 1.74 -10.38
N LEU A 123 -11.22 1.26 -9.42
CA LEU A 123 -12.27 0.28 -9.70
C LEU A 123 -13.32 0.81 -10.67
N ARG A 124 -13.81 2.04 -10.47
CA ARG A 124 -14.78 2.70 -11.38
C ARG A 124 -14.23 2.92 -12.78
N ALA A 125 -12.90 2.98 -12.92
CA ALA A 125 -12.19 3.10 -14.19
C ALA A 125 -11.79 1.73 -14.79
N ASP A 126 -12.33 0.61 -14.27
CA ASP A 126 -12.01 -0.77 -14.68
C ASP A 126 -10.52 -1.12 -14.57
N GLN A 127 -9.80 -0.47 -13.65
CA GLN A 127 -8.37 -0.69 -13.38
C GLN A 127 -8.17 -1.48 -12.09
N SER A 128 -8.82 -2.65 -11.97
CA SER A 128 -8.81 -3.51 -10.78
C SER A 128 -7.40 -3.82 -10.25
N ALA A 129 -6.44 -3.99 -11.16
CA ALA A 129 -5.02 -4.14 -10.88
C ALA A 129 -4.46 -3.06 -9.95
N ARG A 130 -4.70 -1.80 -10.34
CA ARG A 130 -4.19 -0.62 -9.65
C ARG A 130 -4.98 -0.37 -8.39
N ALA A 131 -6.29 -0.59 -8.43
CA ALA A 131 -7.13 -0.56 -7.25
C ALA A 131 -6.60 -1.51 -6.18
N GLY A 132 -6.33 -2.78 -6.52
CA GLY A 132 -5.78 -3.77 -5.59
C GLY A 132 -4.44 -3.35 -5.00
N GLN A 133 -3.52 -2.82 -5.83
CA GLN A 133 -2.24 -2.27 -5.35
C GLN A 133 -2.44 -1.10 -4.39
N VAL A 134 -3.38 -0.20 -4.65
CA VAL A 134 -3.69 0.94 -3.78
C VAL A 134 -4.35 0.49 -2.48
N PHE A 135 -5.33 -0.41 -2.52
CA PHE A 135 -5.96 -0.97 -1.31
C PHE A 135 -4.96 -1.70 -0.43
N ARG A 136 -3.97 -2.39 -1.03
CA ARG A 136 -2.88 -2.99 -0.26
C ARG A 136 -2.13 -1.96 0.59
N LEU A 137 -1.89 -0.75 0.09
CA LEU A 137 -1.15 0.29 0.82
C LEU A 137 -1.89 0.83 2.05
N ILE A 138 -3.18 0.53 2.21
CA ILE A 138 -3.97 0.86 3.40
C ILE A 138 -3.60 -0.06 4.57
N VAL A 139 -3.27 -1.32 4.27
CA VAL A 139 -3.09 -2.39 5.27
C VAL A 139 -1.95 -2.08 6.25
N PRO A 140 -0.74 -1.66 5.81
CA PRO A 140 0.35 -1.32 6.72
C PRO A 140 -0.02 -0.21 7.69
N ALA A 141 -0.70 0.86 7.24
CA ALA A 141 -1.14 1.93 8.13
C ALA A 141 -2.14 1.42 9.18
N ALA A 142 -3.05 0.52 8.80
CA ALA A 142 -4.01 -0.05 9.75
C ALA A 142 -3.41 -1.09 10.71
N ILE A 143 -2.30 -1.75 10.35
CA ILE A 143 -1.65 -2.77 11.17
C ILE A 143 -0.51 -2.20 12.02
N LEU A 144 0.27 -1.26 11.49
CA LEU A 144 1.54 -0.82 12.08
C LEU A 144 1.51 0.60 12.65
N ALA A 145 0.57 1.46 12.22
CA ALA A 145 0.53 2.82 12.75
C ALA A 145 -0.19 2.86 14.12
N ASP A 146 0.58 2.84 15.20
CA ASP A 146 0.07 2.87 16.58
C ASP A 146 -0.71 4.15 16.92
N SER A 147 -0.48 5.24 16.17
CA SER A 147 -1.21 6.49 16.30
C SER A 147 -2.67 6.43 15.82
N VAL A 148 -3.06 5.37 15.10
CA VAL A 148 -4.42 5.20 14.60
C VAL A 148 -5.27 4.46 15.64
N PRO A 149 -6.42 5.01 16.08
CA PRO A 149 -7.28 4.35 17.05
C PRO A 149 -7.78 2.97 16.56
N PRO A 150 -7.95 1.97 17.44
CA PRO A 150 -8.31 0.60 17.04
C PRO A 150 -9.58 0.47 16.20
N LEU A 151 -10.63 1.25 16.51
CA LEU A 151 -11.87 1.25 15.71
C LEU A 151 -11.60 1.71 14.27
N GLU A 152 -10.84 2.79 14.10
CA GLU A 152 -10.45 3.30 12.78
C GLU A 152 -9.56 2.29 12.05
N ARG A 153 -8.61 1.64 12.74
CA ARG A 153 -7.78 0.57 12.14
C ARG A 153 -8.65 -0.55 11.56
N ALA A 154 -9.63 -1.04 12.31
CA ALA A 154 -10.55 -2.08 11.85
C ALA A 154 -11.40 -1.63 10.65
N GLN A 155 -11.91 -0.38 10.66
CA GLN A 155 -12.65 0.19 9.54
C GLN A 155 -11.80 0.32 8.26
N ARG A 156 -10.53 0.74 8.38
CA ARG A 156 -9.62 0.80 7.21
C ARG A 156 -9.33 -0.58 6.64
N LEU A 157 -9.19 -1.60 7.49
CA LEU A 157 -9.07 -2.98 7.02
C LEU A 157 -10.36 -3.47 6.35
N ALA A 158 -11.54 -3.17 6.90
CA ALA A 158 -12.81 -3.51 6.27
C ALA A 158 -12.95 -2.85 4.88
N GLN A 159 -12.61 -1.57 4.76
CA GLN A 159 -12.60 -0.84 3.48
C GLN A 159 -11.62 -1.45 2.48
N ALA A 160 -10.38 -1.75 2.90
CA ALA A 160 -9.40 -2.42 2.05
C ALA A 160 -9.86 -3.82 1.62
N ALA A 161 -10.47 -4.59 2.53
CA ALA A 161 -11.00 -5.92 2.22
C ALA A 161 -12.14 -5.85 1.20
N GLN A 162 -13.09 -4.93 1.37
CA GLN A 162 -14.17 -4.70 0.42
C GLN A 162 -13.62 -4.30 -0.96
N GLY A 163 -12.70 -3.33 -1.00
CA GLY A 163 -12.07 -2.90 -2.26
C GLY A 163 -11.28 -4.01 -2.96
N LEU A 164 -10.58 -4.86 -2.21
CA LEU A 164 -9.91 -6.05 -2.75
C LEU A 164 -10.91 -7.08 -3.27
N LEU A 165 -12.02 -7.29 -2.56
CA LEU A 165 -13.09 -8.20 -2.99
C LEU A 165 -13.73 -7.73 -4.30
N ASP A 166 -14.07 -6.44 -4.40
CA ASP A 166 -14.61 -5.81 -5.60
C ASP A 166 -13.61 -5.86 -6.77
N GLY A 167 -12.31 -5.80 -6.47
CA GLY A 167 -11.23 -6.02 -7.43
C GLY A 167 -10.98 -7.47 -7.83
N GLY A 168 -11.72 -8.44 -7.27
CA GLY A 168 -11.58 -9.87 -7.54
C GLY A 168 -10.44 -10.58 -6.80
N TYR A 169 -9.87 -9.94 -5.78
CA TYR A 169 -8.78 -10.45 -4.94
C TYR A 169 -9.31 -11.10 -3.65
N GLU A 170 -10.21 -12.06 -3.82
CA GLU A 170 -10.96 -12.71 -2.74
C GLU A 170 -10.08 -13.29 -1.61
N ARG A 171 -9.00 -14.01 -1.95
CA ARG A 171 -8.08 -14.57 -0.92
C ARG A 171 -7.39 -13.47 -0.10
N ALA A 172 -7.01 -12.37 -0.74
CA ALA A 172 -6.43 -11.23 -0.05
C ALA A 172 -7.49 -10.54 0.84
N ALA A 173 -8.71 -10.36 0.34
CA ALA A 173 -9.82 -9.82 1.11
C ALA A 173 -10.10 -10.65 2.38
N ALA A 174 -10.12 -11.99 2.27
CA ALA A 174 -10.27 -12.90 3.40
C ALA A 174 -9.22 -12.65 4.50
N GLU A 175 -7.94 -12.56 4.11
CA GLU A 175 -6.85 -12.32 5.06
C GLU A 175 -7.00 -10.97 5.77
N ILE A 176 -7.42 -9.92 5.05
CA ILE A 176 -7.65 -8.60 5.62
C ILE A 176 -8.86 -8.58 6.57
N VAL A 177 -9.94 -9.32 6.25
CA VAL A 177 -11.06 -9.52 7.20
C VAL A 177 -10.57 -10.18 8.48
N VAL A 178 -9.69 -11.18 8.39
CA VAL A 178 -9.08 -11.81 9.57
C VAL A 178 -8.28 -10.80 10.40
N GLN A 179 -7.52 -9.89 9.77
CA GLN A 179 -6.81 -8.84 10.51
C GLN A 179 -7.78 -7.89 11.24
N ALA A 180 -8.89 -7.50 10.60
CA ALA A 180 -9.91 -6.67 11.24
C ALA A 180 -10.60 -7.39 12.40
N LEU A 181 -10.85 -8.69 12.27
CA LEU A 181 -11.34 -9.54 13.36
C LEU A 181 -10.36 -9.60 14.52
N ARG A 182 -9.05 -9.72 14.27
CA ARG A 182 -8.03 -9.71 15.33
C ARG A 182 -8.08 -8.42 16.13
N ILE A 183 -8.21 -7.25 15.49
CA ILE A 183 -8.43 -5.97 16.20
C ILE A 183 -9.69 -6.03 17.06
N GLY A 184 -10.82 -6.40 16.45
CA GLY A 184 -12.12 -6.44 17.13
C GLY A 184 -12.20 -7.43 18.29
N THR A 185 -11.36 -8.47 18.30
CA THR A 185 -11.35 -9.52 19.34
C THR A 185 -10.28 -9.28 20.40
N GLN A 186 -9.08 -8.85 20.01
CA GLN A 186 -7.91 -8.83 20.91
C GLN A 186 -7.72 -7.47 21.62
N THR A 187 -8.13 -6.35 21.03
CA THR A 187 -7.88 -5.03 21.64
C THR A 187 -8.65 -4.87 22.96
N PRO A 188 -7.98 -4.60 24.12
CA PRO A 188 -8.64 -4.55 25.43
C PRO A 188 -9.60 -3.36 25.58
N GLN A 189 -9.26 -2.22 25.00
CA GLN A 189 -9.95 -0.95 25.17
C GLN A 189 -11.17 -0.72 24.27
N LEU A 190 -11.56 -1.73 23.45
CA LEU A 190 -12.77 -1.64 22.64
C LEU A 190 -14.03 -1.96 23.45
N LEU A 191 -14.98 -1.02 23.44
CA LEU A 191 -16.30 -1.19 24.04
C LEU A 191 -17.13 -2.22 23.24
N PRO A 192 -18.09 -2.93 23.87
CA PRO A 192 -18.97 -3.88 23.17
C PRO A 192 -19.69 -3.28 21.96
N ALA A 193 -20.10 -2.01 22.04
CA ALA A 193 -20.72 -1.30 20.92
C ALA A 193 -19.75 -1.12 19.73
N GLN A 194 -18.48 -0.81 19.99
CA GLN A 194 -17.45 -0.66 18.96
C GLN A 194 -17.10 -2.01 18.33
N ARG A 195 -17.01 -3.09 19.12
CA ARG A 195 -16.82 -4.45 18.59
C ARG A 195 -17.99 -4.89 17.72
N SER A 196 -19.21 -4.63 18.18
CA SER A 196 -20.44 -4.88 17.40
C SER A 196 -20.42 -4.12 16.08
N GLN A 197 -19.99 -2.85 16.07
CA GLN A 197 -19.82 -2.08 14.85
C GLN A 197 -18.84 -2.76 13.88
N ILE A 198 -17.64 -3.11 14.35
CA ILE A 198 -16.61 -3.79 13.54
C ILE A 198 -17.17 -5.09 12.93
N PHE A 199 -17.75 -5.97 13.74
CA PHE A 199 -18.22 -7.27 13.26
C PHE A 199 -19.41 -7.17 12.31
N ASN A 200 -20.31 -6.20 12.52
CA ASN A 200 -21.42 -5.95 11.60
C ASN A 200 -20.95 -5.37 10.26
N GLU A 201 -19.90 -4.55 10.26
CA GLU A 201 -19.27 -4.02 9.04
C GLU A 201 -18.57 -5.13 8.24
N LEU A 202 -17.94 -6.10 8.91
CA LEU A 202 -17.28 -7.24 8.28
C LEU A 202 -18.24 -8.29 7.72
N ARG A 203 -19.46 -8.39 8.25
CA ARG A 203 -20.44 -9.42 7.86
C ARG A 203 -20.79 -9.43 6.36
N PRO A 204 -21.17 -8.31 5.71
CA PRO A 204 -21.44 -8.31 4.28
C PRO A 204 -20.20 -8.65 3.43
N ILE A 205 -19.01 -8.21 3.88
CA ILE A 205 -17.74 -8.50 3.19
C ILE A 205 -17.46 -10.01 3.24
N ALA A 206 -17.55 -10.60 4.43
CA ALA A 206 -17.35 -12.04 4.62
C ALA A 206 -18.35 -12.88 3.82
N ALA A 207 -19.62 -12.45 3.74
CA ALA A 207 -20.63 -13.14 2.93
C ALA A 207 -20.32 -13.14 1.43
N GLY A 208 -19.56 -12.15 0.94
CA GLY A 208 -19.05 -12.10 -0.43
C GLY A 208 -17.80 -12.96 -0.68
N ILE A 209 -17.20 -13.52 0.37
CA ILE A 209 -16.03 -14.41 0.30
C ILE A 209 -16.50 -15.87 0.40
N ASN A 210 -15.99 -16.74 -0.46
CA ASN A 210 -16.26 -18.18 -0.48
C ASN A 210 -15.46 -18.94 0.59
N ASP A 211 -15.53 -18.46 1.84
CA ASP A 211 -14.95 -19.10 3.02
C ASP A 211 -16.02 -19.26 4.10
N ARG A 212 -16.57 -20.47 4.20
CA ARG A 212 -17.63 -20.80 5.16
C ARG A 212 -17.19 -20.66 6.61
N ALA A 213 -15.92 -20.94 6.90
CA ALA A 213 -15.41 -20.85 8.26
C ALA A 213 -15.32 -19.37 8.69
N LEU A 214 -14.82 -18.51 7.80
CA LEU A 214 -14.76 -17.08 8.03
C LEU A 214 -16.16 -16.46 8.20
N ILE A 215 -17.11 -16.84 7.34
CA ILE A 215 -18.51 -16.37 7.45
C ILE A 215 -19.11 -16.74 8.81
N ALA A 216 -18.93 -17.99 9.24
CA ALA A 216 -19.43 -18.46 10.53
C ALA A 216 -18.80 -17.67 11.68
N GLN A 217 -17.47 -17.51 11.66
CA GLN A 217 -16.73 -16.78 12.68
C GLN A 217 -17.21 -15.33 12.81
N VAL A 218 -17.32 -14.59 11.71
CA VAL A 218 -17.82 -13.19 11.73
C VAL A 218 -19.25 -13.13 12.25
N THR A 219 -20.10 -14.08 11.84
CA THR A 219 -21.50 -14.14 12.27
C THR A 219 -21.63 -14.39 13.77
N ASP A 220 -20.83 -15.28 14.32
CA ASP A 220 -20.84 -15.61 15.75
C ASP A 220 -20.32 -14.44 16.59
N LEU A 221 -19.24 -13.79 16.17
CA LEU A 221 -18.70 -12.60 16.83
C LEU A 221 -19.67 -11.41 16.79
N ALA A 222 -20.38 -11.22 15.67
CA ALA A 222 -21.42 -10.19 15.57
C ALA A 222 -22.60 -10.43 16.52
N ARG A 223 -22.91 -11.69 16.86
CA ARG A 223 -23.95 -12.05 17.83
C ARG A 223 -23.49 -11.88 19.27
N ASN A 224 -22.20 -12.07 19.55
CA ASN A 224 -21.63 -11.96 20.89
C ASN A 224 -20.42 -11.00 20.93
N PRO A 225 -20.66 -9.68 20.93
CA PRO A 225 -19.60 -8.68 20.95
C PRO A 225 -18.98 -8.44 22.34
N TYR A 226 -19.41 -9.17 23.38
CA TYR A 226 -18.97 -8.99 24.77
C TYR A 226 -17.66 -9.73 25.05
N LEU A 227 -16.62 -9.39 24.27
CA LEU A 227 -15.29 -9.94 24.42
C LEU A 227 -14.43 -9.03 25.29
N THR A 228 -13.62 -9.65 26.14
CA THR A 228 -12.57 -8.96 26.89
C THR A 228 -11.26 -9.22 26.18
N GLY A 229 -10.77 -8.22 25.45
CA GLY A 229 -9.40 -8.24 24.94
C GLY A 229 -8.38 -8.24 26.08
N ALA A 230 -7.16 -8.70 25.82
CA ALA A 230 -6.08 -8.79 26.79
C ALA A 230 -4.80 -8.16 26.23
N GLY A 231 -3.85 -7.84 27.11
CA GLY A 231 -2.56 -7.32 26.72
C GLY A 231 -2.46 -5.80 26.72
N VAL A 232 -1.25 -5.31 26.46
CA VAL A 232 -0.92 -3.89 26.43
C VAL A 232 -1.03 -3.32 25.03
N MET A 233 -1.57 -2.10 24.91
CA MET A 233 -1.57 -1.33 23.67
C MET A 233 -0.32 -0.46 23.61
N ILE A 234 0.31 -0.37 22.44
CA ILE A 234 1.46 0.51 22.24
C ILE A 234 1.00 1.96 22.24
N THR A 235 1.67 2.80 23.03
CA THR A 235 1.39 4.22 23.13
C THR A 235 2.20 4.95 22.07
N PRO A 236 1.55 5.72 21.17
CA PRO A 236 2.26 6.43 20.11
C PRO A 236 3.00 7.65 20.69
N THR A 237 4.32 7.69 20.49
CA THR A 237 5.19 8.78 20.96
C THR A 237 6.13 9.29 19.87
N LEU A 238 6.55 8.44 18.91
CA LEU A 238 7.58 8.71 17.92
C LEU A 238 7.34 10.00 17.12
N THR A 239 6.08 10.26 16.75
CA THR A 239 5.70 11.45 15.95
C THR A 239 5.99 12.78 16.67
N THR A 240 6.17 12.74 17.99
CA THR A 240 6.44 13.92 18.83
C THR A 240 7.85 13.95 19.42
N LEU A 241 8.64 12.89 19.24
CA LEU A 241 9.99 12.81 19.82
C LEU A 241 11.01 13.67 19.07
N GLY A 242 10.82 13.89 17.77
CA GLY A 242 11.71 14.71 16.96
C GLY A 242 11.60 16.19 17.34
N VAL A 243 12.73 16.83 17.62
CA VAL A 243 12.80 18.27 17.88
C VAL A 243 13.47 18.96 16.68
N PRO A 244 12.79 19.88 15.97
CA PRO A 244 13.35 20.55 14.81
C PRO A 244 14.65 21.30 15.08
N VAL A 245 15.60 21.20 14.15
CA VAL A 245 16.78 22.05 14.10
C VAL A 245 16.52 23.12 13.04
N PRO A 246 16.53 24.43 13.40
CA PRO A 246 16.34 25.48 12.41
C PRO A 246 17.40 25.42 11.31
N TYR A 247 16.97 25.54 10.05
CA TYR A 247 17.90 25.65 8.93
C TYR A 247 18.75 26.91 9.02
N ASP A 248 19.97 26.83 8.48
CA ASP A 248 20.78 28.02 8.25
C ASP A 248 20.20 28.88 7.11
N SER A 249 20.65 30.13 7.00
CA SER A 249 20.13 31.07 6.00
C SER A 249 20.36 30.57 4.57
N ALA A 250 21.47 29.88 4.31
CA ALA A 250 21.78 29.35 3.00
C ALA A 250 20.78 28.26 2.58
N THR A 251 20.46 27.33 3.47
CA THR A 251 19.50 26.25 3.22
C THR A 251 18.08 26.80 3.09
N GLN A 252 17.70 27.74 3.96
CA GLN A 252 16.40 28.39 3.89
C GLN A 252 16.20 29.13 2.55
N SER A 253 17.19 29.91 2.11
CA SER A 253 17.13 30.59 0.81
C SER A 253 17.09 29.62 -0.38
N ALA A 254 17.78 28.47 -0.29
CA ALA A 254 17.72 27.46 -1.35
C ALA A 254 16.34 26.78 -1.43
N ILE A 255 15.72 26.49 -0.28
CA ILE A 255 14.35 25.98 -0.20
C ILE A 255 13.35 26.97 -0.83
N GLU A 256 13.44 28.25 -0.48
CA GLU A 256 12.59 29.31 -1.03
C GLU A 256 12.79 29.46 -2.56
N ALA A 257 14.03 29.36 -3.04
CA ALA A 257 14.34 29.41 -4.46
C ALA A 257 13.71 28.23 -5.22
N ARG A 258 13.78 27.00 -4.67
CA ARG A 258 13.10 25.82 -5.24
C ARG A 258 11.59 26.04 -5.26
N GLN A 259 11.02 26.52 -4.16
CA GLN A 259 9.57 26.75 -4.05
C GLN A 259 9.08 27.71 -5.14
N GLN A 260 9.77 28.85 -5.29
CA GLN A 260 9.43 29.85 -6.30
C GLN A 260 9.61 29.31 -7.72
N ALA A 261 10.71 28.60 -8.01
CA ALA A 261 10.97 28.06 -9.34
C ALA A 261 9.94 26.96 -9.73
N ALA A 262 9.55 26.12 -8.77
CA ALA A 262 8.55 25.09 -8.98
C ALA A 262 7.17 25.70 -9.25
N LEU A 263 6.81 26.75 -8.51
CA LEU A 263 5.58 27.51 -8.72
C LEU A 263 5.52 28.10 -10.12
N LEU A 264 6.58 28.80 -10.54
CA LEU A 264 6.66 29.43 -11.86
C LEU A 264 6.56 28.40 -13.00
N LEU A 265 7.24 27.25 -12.87
CA LEU A 265 7.13 26.17 -13.86
C LEU A 265 5.71 25.60 -13.91
N ALA A 266 5.09 25.35 -12.76
CA ALA A 266 3.71 24.85 -12.70
C ALA A 266 2.71 25.82 -13.35
N GLU A 267 2.87 27.12 -13.13
CA GLU A 267 2.06 28.17 -13.75
C GLU A 267 2.29 28.26 -15.26
N ARG A 268 3.55 28.21 -15.70
CA ARG A 268 3.92 28.22 -17.11
C ARG A 268 3.27 27.05 -17.84
N ILE A 269 3.39 25.82 -17.31
CA ILE A 269 2.76 24.63 -17.89
C ILE A 269 1.25 24.79 -17.99
N ASN A 270 0.61 25.34 -16.95
CA ASN A 270 -0.84 25.59 -16.95
C ASN A 270 -1.27 26.62 -18.01
N LEU A 271 -0.44 27.65 -18.27
CA LEU A 271 -0.71 28.70 -19.24
C LEU A 271 -0.44 28.27 -20.69
N THR A 272 0.62 27.51 -20.93
CA THR A 272 1.08 27.16 -22.29
C THR A 272 0.72 25.75 -22.74
N GLY A 273 0.12 24.95 -21.85
CA GLY A 273 -0.13 23.52 -22.11
C GLY A 273 1.15 22.70 -22.21
N GLY A 274 2.24 23.15 -21.59
CA GLY A 274 3.54 22.48 -21.60
C GLY A 274 4.47 22.87 -22.76
N VAL A 275 4.08 23.84 -23.59
CA VAL A 275 4.93 24.35 -24.69
C VAL A 275 5.84 25.48 -24.18
N ASP A 276 7.10 25.50 -24.63
CA ASP A 276 8.05 26.59 -24.33
C ASP A 276 8.21 26.85 -22.82
N ILE A 277 8.51 25.77 -22.09
CA ILE A 277 8.71 25.72 -20.62
C ILE A 277 10.19 25.56 -20.22
N ASP A 278 11.09 25.48 -21.21
CA ASP A 278 12.50 25.13 -20.99
C ASP A 278 13.24 26.12 -20.07
N PRO A 279 12.99 27.45 -20.13
CA PRO A 279 13.62 28.39 -19.20
C PRO A 279 13.23 28.13 -17.74
N GLU A 280 11.93 28.02 -17.44
CA GLU A 280 11.43 27.77 -16.08
C GLU A 280 11.84 26.38 -15.58
N LYS A 281 11.88 25.38 -16.48
CA LYS A 281 12.40 24.05 -16.17
C LYS A 281 13.87 24.13 -15.77
N ALA A 282 14.70 24.84 -16.52
CA ALA A 282 16.12 25.00 -16.19
C ALA A 282 16.32 25.73 -14.85
N SER A 283 15.49 26.74 -14.55
CA SER A 283 15.51 27.43 -13.25
C SER A 283 15.17 26.49 -12.09
N LEU A 284 14.14 25.65 -12.24
CA LEU A 284 13.80 24.66 -11.20
C LEU A 284 14.93 23.65 -11.00
N VAL A 285 15.56 23.17 -12.07
CA VAL A 285 16.70 22.25 -11.98
C VAL A 285 17.85 22.87 -11.20
N GLN A 286 18.21 24.12 -11.50
CA GLN A 286 19.27 24.82 -10.76
C GLN A 286 18.92 25.00 -9.28
N ALA A 287 17.67 25.35 -8.97
CA ALA A 287 17.22 25.52 -7.60
C ALA A 287 17.23 24.21 -6.80
N LEU A 288 16.82 23.10 -7.42
CA LEU A 288 16.87 21.76 -6.80
C LEU A 288 18.31 21.31 -6.50
N LEU A 289 19.25 21.55 -7.42
CA LEU A 289 20.67 21.23 -7.21
C LEU A 289 21.28 22.11 -6.10
N ALA A 290 20.93 23.40 -6.06
CA ALA A 290 21.37 24.31 -5.01
C ALA A 290 20.82 23.92 -3.63
N GLU A 291 19.56 23.48 -3.55
CA GLU A 291 18.97 22.96 -2.30
C GLU A 291 19.66 21.67 -1.85
N ASP A 292 19.93 20.73 -2.77
CA ASP A 292 20.64 19.47 -2.45
C ASP A 292 22.03 19.75 -1.84
N GLU A 293 22.77 20.69 -2.44
CA GLU A 293 24.08 21.10 -1.94
C GLU A 293 23.98 21.81 -0.57
N ALA A 294 23.03 22.73 -0.42
CA ALA A 294 22.83 23.47 0.82
C ALA A 294 22.42 22.54 1.98
N ARG A 295 21.47 21.62 1.75
CA ARG A 295 21.07 20.60 2.72
C ARG A 295 22.24 19.70 3.10
N THR A 296 23.02 19.24 2.12
CA THR A 296 24.21 18.43 2.39
C THR A 296 25.21 19.15 3.30
N ARG A 297 25.48 20.43 3.03
CA ARG A 297 26.35 21.26 3.88
C ARG A 297 25.75 21.47 5.28
N PHE A 298 24.45 21.71 5.39
CA PHE A 298 23.74 21.85 6.66
C PHE A 298 23.83 20.58 7.50
N TYR A 299 23.54 19.41 6.93
CA TYR A 299 23.63 18.14 7.66
C TYR A 299 25.05 17.84 8.17
N GLN A 300 26.09 18.29 7.46
CA GLN A 300 27.49 18.12 7.87
C GLN A 300 27.95 19.16 8.90
N SER A 301 27.35 20.35 8.91
CA SER A 301 27.74 21.45 9.82
C SER A 301 27.10 21.33 11.19
N VAL A 302 25.92 20.71 11.28
CA VAL A 302 25.21 20.48 12.54
C VAL A 302 25.96 19.43 13.37
N GLN A 303 26.56 19.87 14.46
CA GLN A 303 27.30 19.05 15.42
C GLN A 303 26.78 19.28 16.84
N GLU A 304 27.08 18.35 17.76
CA GLU A 304 26.74 18.47 19.19
C GLU A 304 25.23 18.69 19.49
N ILE A 305 24.36 17.96 18.78
CA ILE A 305 22.90 18.02 18.94
C ILE A 305 22.36 16.97 19.91
N SER A 306 21.15 17.18 20.43
CA SER A 306 20.44 16.19 21.24
C SER A 306 19.98 14.99 20.40
N LEU A 307 19.68 13.85 21.04
CA LEU A 307 19.12 12.67 20.36
C LEU A 307 17.80 12.98 19.64
N GLN A 308 16.96 13.83 20.23
CA GLN A 308 15.69 14.27 19.64
C GLN A 308 15.90 15.12 18.37
N GLN A 309 16.92 15.97 18.38
CA GLN A 309 17.34 16.75 17.21
C GLN A 309 17.97 15.86 16.14
N GLN A 310 18.76 14.86 16.55
CA GLN A 310 19.33 13.89 15.64
C GLN A 310 18.26 13.05 14.94
N LEU A 311 17.22 12.64 15.66
CA LEU A 311 16.05 11.97 15.06
C LEU A 311 15.39 12.86 14.00
N TRP A 312 15.14 14.12 14.33
CA TRP A 312 14.54 15.06 13.37
C TRP A 312 15.40 15.24 12.12
N LEU A 313 16.72 15.41 12.28
CA LEU A 313 17.64 15.60 11.16
C LEU A 313 17.68 14.37 10.23
N LEU A 314 17.69 13.16 10.80
CA LEU A 314 17.62 11.92 10.01
C LEU A 314 16.29 11.75 9.28
N LEU A 315 15.16 12.11 9.92
CA LEU A 315 13.85 12.09 9.28
C LEU A 315 13.74 13.13 8.15
N ASP A 316 14.34 14.31 8.32
CA ASP A 316 14.41 15.34 7.30
C ASP A 316 15.28 14.89 6.11
N GLN A 317 16.48 14.39 6.36
CA GLN A 317 17.36 13.84 5.32
C GLN A 317 16.68 12.71 4.54
N ARG A 318 16.01 11.80 5.25
CA ARG A 318 15.21 10.73 4.63
C ARG A 318 14.09 11.29 3.75
N SER A 319 13.41 12.34 4.20
CA SER A 319 12.33 12.98 3.43
C SER A 319 12.87 13.64 2.16
N TRP A 320 14.03 14.28 2.23
CA TRP A 320 14.71 14.82 1.06
C TRP A 320 15.14 13.72 0.08
N LEU A 321 15.68 12.60 0.58
CA LEU A 321 16.00 11.43 -0.26
C LEU A 321 14.76 10.85 -0.95
N ALA A 322 13.60 10.84 -0.28
CA ALA A 322 12.34 10.43 -0.90
C ALA A 322 11.92 11.39 -2.02
N VAL A 323 12.14 12.70 -1.87
CA VAL A 323 11.92 13.70 -2.94
C VAL A 323 12.85 13.44 -4.13
N LYS A 324 14.15 13.22 -3.88
CA LYS A 324 15.13 12.88 -4.94
C LYS A 324 14.74 11.60 -5.67
N ALA A 325 14.36 10.55 -4.94
CA ALA A 325 13.89 9.29 -5.52
C ALA A 325 12.65 9.51 -6.39
N ARG A 326 11.68 10.30 -5.92
CA ARG A 326 10.49 10.65 -6.72
C ARG A 326 10.86 11.37 -8.01
N ILE A 327 11.80 12.33 -7.96
CA ILE A 327 12.28 13.05 -9.15
C ILE A 327 12.93 12.06 -10.13
N ALA A 328 13.85 11.23 -9.63
CA ALA A 328 14.56 10.22 -10.40
C ALA A 328 13.62 9.17 -11.04
N MET A 329 12.47 8.92 -10.44
CA MET A 329 11.45 8.00 -10.97
C MET A 329 10.40 8.70 -11.86
N GLY A 330 10.60 9.98 -12.21
CA GLY A 330 9.66 10.74 -13.03
C GLY A 330 8.33 11.03 -12.32
N GLY A 331 8.30 11.01 -10.99
CA GLY A 331 7.10 11.16 -10.16
C GLY A 331 6.50 12.57 -10.12
N TYR A 332 7.01 13.48 -10.97
CA TYR A 332 6.45 14.79 -11.26
C TYR A 332 5.90 14.89 -12.70
N GLY A 333 5.81 13.78 -13.43
CA GLY A 333 5.25 13.70 -14.78
C GLY A 333 6.18 14.23 -15.88
N MET A 334 7.42 14.54 -15.55
CA MET A 334 8.45 14.97 -16.48
C MET A 334 9.84 14.67 -15.94
N SER A 335 10.82 14.51 -16.83
CA SER A 335 12.24 14.45 -16.47
C SER A 335 12.70 15.83 -16.02
N LEU A 336 13.26 15.92 -14.80
CA LEU A 336 13.78 17.16 -14.22
C LEU A 336 15.31 17.13 -14.18
N ILE A 337 15.88 16.14 -13.49
CA ILE A 337 17.33 16.04 -13.26
C ILE A 337 17.81 14.68 -13.76
N PRO A 338 18.27 14.58 -15.02
CA PRO A 338 18.72 13.32 -15.62
C PRO A 338 19.83 12.63 -14.81
N ALA A 339 20.73 13.39 -14.19
CA ALA A 339 21.77 12.84 -13.34
C ALA A 339 21.21 12.06 -12.12
N TRP A 340 20.08 12.49 -11.55
CA TRP A 340 19.43 11.75 -10.47
C TRP A 340 18.68 10.52 -10.98
N GLU A 341 18.09 10.60 -12.19
CA GLU A 341 17.44 9.47 -12.86
C GLU A 341 18.44 8.33 -13.12
N GLU A 342 19.65 8.67 -13.60
CA GLU A 342 20.76 7.72 -13.78
C GLU A 342 21.30 7.15 -12.45
N GLN A 343 21.10 7.85 -11.34
CA GLN A 343 21.61 7.51 -10.01
C GLN A 343 20.53 6.97 -9.06
N ILE A 344 19.38 6.50 -9.58
CA ILE A 344 18.28 6.03 -8.74
C ILE A 344 18.72 4.95 -7.74
N ASP A 345 19.58 4.01 -8.15
CA ASP A 345 20.07 2.95 -7.26
C ASP A 345 20.95 3.51 -6.13
N ALA A 346 21.75 4.54 -6.41
CA ALA A 346 22.54 5.22 -5.38
C ALA A 346 21.63 5.95 -4.37
N ILE A 347 20.61 6.66 -4.86
CA ILE A 347 19.62 7.34 -4.00
C ILE A 347 18.87 6.32 -3.13
N ARG A 348 18.48 5.16 -3.69
CA ARG A 348 17.83 4.08 -2.94
C ARG A 348 18.76 3.46 -1.90
N ASN A 349 20.05 3.33 -2.19
CA ASN A 349 21.05 2.84 -1.25
C ASN A 349 21.27 3.83 -0.09
N GLU A 350 21.31 5.13 -0.36
CA GLU A 350 21.35 6.17 0.68
C GLU A 350 20.08 6.16 1.54
N LEU A 351 18.91 6.00 0.90
CA LEU A 351 17.64 5.88 1.61
C LEU A 351 17.63 4.63 2.51
N ASN A 352 18.11 3.49 2.01
CA ASN A 352 18.28 2.27 2.81
C ASN A 352 19.24 2.48 3.99
N ALA A 353 20.40 3.12 3.76
CA ALA A 353 21.37 3.43 4.80
C ALA A 353 20.81 4.35 5.89
N SER A 354 19.94 5.32 5.53
CA SER A 354 19.29 6.22 6.49
C SER A 354 18.50 5.47 7.57
N HIS A 355 17.91 4.32 7.24
CA HIS A 355 17.14 3.52 8.18
C HIS A 355 18.02 2.77 9.19
N SER A 356 19.25 2.40 8.83
CA SER A 356 20.22 1.85 9.79
C SER A 356 20.60 2.88 10.86
N PHE A 357 20.79 4.15 10.46
CA PHE A 357 21.03 5.25 11.39
C PHE A 357 19.81 5.57 12.24
N LEU A 358 18.61 5.60 11.64
CA LEU A 358 17.36 5.77 12.38
C LEU A 358 17.15 4.67 13.42
N ASN A 359 17.42 3.40 13.08
CA ASN A 359 17.33 2.30 14.05
C ASN A 359 18.26 2.53 15.24
N THR A 360 19.48 3.01 14.99
CA THR A 360 20.45 3.32 16.06
C THR A 360 19.95 4.43 16.98
N VAL A 361 19.37 5.49 16.40
CA VAL A 361 18.81 6.60 17.17
C VAL A 361 17.55 6.17 17.93
N PHE A 362 16.70 5.33 17.35
CA PHE A 362 15.55 4.75 18.06
C PHE A 362 15.98 3.90 19.25
N ASP A 363 17.00 3.06 19.09
CA ASP A 363 17.54 2.25 20.20
C ASP A 363 18.08 3.14 21.32
N ALA A 364 18.76 4.24 20.99
CA ALA A 364 19.26 5.21 21.96
C ALA A 364 18.14 6.00 22.66
N LEU A 365 17.13 6.47 21.91
CA LEU A 365 15.96 7.15 22.46
C LEU A 365 15.14 6.24 23.36
N ALA A 366 15.01 4.97 23.00
CA ALA A 366 14.40 3.96 23.85
C ALA A 366 15.23 3.75 25.13
N ALA A 367 16.55 3.60 25.05
CA ALA A 367 17.39 3.45 26.24
C ALA A 367 17.36 4.68 27.17
N ALA A 368 17.05 5.86 26.64
CA ALA A 368 16.94 7.10 27.40
C ALA A 368 15.59 7.26 28.15
N GLN A 369 14.61 6.36 27.96
CA GLN A 369 13.34 6.43 28.68
C GLN A 369 13.52 6.10 30.17
N ALA A 370 12.68 6.72 31.02
CA ALA A 370 12.84 6.69 32.47
C ALA A 370 12.56 5.31 33.08
N THR A 371 11.60 4.56 32.53
CA THR A 371 11.19 3.26 33.07
C THR A 371 11.42 2.13 32.06
N PRO A 372 11.76 0.90 32.50
CA PRO A 372 11.91 -0.25 31.60
C PRO A 372 10.70 -0.52 30.71
N LEU A 373 9.50 -0.21 31.21
CA LEU A 373 8.26 -0.32 30.46
C LEU A 373 8.23 0.67 29.27
N GLU A 374 8.52 1.94 29.51
CA GLU A 374 8.59 2.95 28.44
C GLU A 374 9.70 2.62 27.43
N GLN A 375 10.84 2.11 27.89
CA GLN A 375 11.91 1.64 27.00
C GLN A 375 11.41 0.53 26.06
N ALA A 376 10.72 -0.47 26.61
CA ALA A 376 10.19 -1.59 25.83
C ALA A 376 9.07 -1.15 24.87
N MET A 377 8.15 -0.29 25.31
CA MET A 377 7.07 0.23 24.47
C MET A 377 7.62 1.02 23.28
N LEU A 378 8.59 1.91 23.50
CA LEU A 378 9.21 2.69 22.43
C LEU A 378 10.00 1.80 21.45
N ARG A 379 10.64 0.72 21.92
CA ARG A 379 11.29 -0.26 21.01
C ARG A 379 10.27 -0.95 20.10
N VAL A 380 9.11 -1.34 20.63
CA VAL A 380 8.04 -1.93 19.79
C VAL A 380 7.53 -0.90 18.79
N GLU A 381 7.20 0.31 19.23
CA GLU A 381 6.72 1.40 18.36
C GLU A 381 7.74 1.70 17.22
N ALA A 382 9.03 1.76 17.54
CA ALA A 382 10.09 1.98 16.55
C ALA A 382 10.15 0.87 15.49
N GLN A 383 10.00 -0.39 15.90
CA GLN A 383 9.98 -1.50 14.95
C GLN A 383 8.69 -1.53 14.11
N HIS A 384 7.54 -1.12 14.67
CA HIS A 384 6.32 -0.91 13.87
C HIS A 384 6.53 0.17 12.81
N TRP A 385 7.15 1.29 13.17
CA TRP A 385 7.45 2.37 12.21
C TRP A 385 8.39 1.90 11.09
N MET A 386 9.44 1.14 11.42
CA MET A 386 10.39 0.57 10.44
C MET A 386 9.71 -0.42 9.49
N ALA A 387 8.85 -1.30 10.03
CA ALA A 387 8.02 -2.21 9.26
C ALA A 387 7.07 -1.45 8.32
N GLU A 388 6.48 -0.33 8.77
CA GLU A 388 5.59 0.48 7.94
C GLU A 388 6.37 1.09 6.77
N GLN A 389 7.58 1.60 7.00
CA GLN A 389 8.39 2.16 5.91
C GLN A 389 8.82 1.10 4.89
N ALA A 390 9.06 -0.13 5.33
CA ALA A 390 9.34 -1.26 4.45
C ALA A 390 8.15 -1.58 3.54
N GLU A 391 6.94 -1.69 4.09
CA GLU A 391 5.72 -1.96 3.30
C GLU A 391 5.33 -0.82 2.35
N ARG A 392 5.71 0.41 2.70
CA ARG A 392 5.53 1.59 1.83
C ARG A 392 6.56 1.68 0.70
N GLY A 393 7.61 0.86 0.70
CA GLY A 393 8.73 0.93 -0.24
C GLY A 393 9.74 2.05 0.07
N LEU A 394 9.50 2.86 1.10
CA LEU A 394 10.39 3.95 1.51
C LEU A 394 11.59 3.47 2.34
N TYR A 395 11.67 2.19 2.66
CA TYR A 395 12.87 1.50 3.12
C TYR A 395 13.27 0.46 2.04
N PRO A 396 13.99 0.88 0.97
CA PRO A 396 14.35 -0.02 -0.11
C PRO A 396 15.24 -1.15 0.40
N ASN A 397 15.02 -2.39 -0.09
CA ASN A 397 15.77 -3.57 0.35
C ASN A 397 15.69 -3.85 1.86
N ALA A 398 14.60 -3.43 2.51
CA ALA A 398 14.39 -3.67 3.93
C ALA A 398 14.57 -5.15 4.30
N PRO A 399 15.32 -5.46 5.38
CA PRO A 399 15.49 -6.82 5.85
C PRO A 399 14.23 -7.25 6.64
N VAL A 400 13.13 -7.51 5.94
CA VAL A 400 11.80 -7.74 6.54
C VAL A 400 11.78 -8.90 7.56
N GLN A 401 12.60 -9.93 7.34
CA GLN A 401 12.73 -11.04 8.28
C GLN A 401 13.48 -10.62 9.57
N ASP A 402 14.51 -9.79 9.45
CA ASP A 402 15.24 -9.28 10.62
C ASP A 402 14.39 -8.31 11.44
N ILE A 403 13.62 -7.45 10.78
CA ILE A 403 12.63 -6.58 11.44
C ILE A 403 11.58 -7.45 12.15
N SER A 404 11.05 -8.49 11.50
CA SER A 404 10.11 -9.41 12.14
C SER A 404 10.72 -10.15 13.34
N GLN A 405 11.99 -10.52 13.27
CA GLN A 405 12.70 -11.15 14.39
C GLN A 405 12.88 -10.16 15.55
N ARG A 406 13.23 -8.91 15.25
CA ARG A 406 13.34 -7.84 16.26
C ARG A 406 12.01 -7.55 16.91
N LEU A 407 10.92 -7.44 16.13
CA LEU A 407 9.55 -7.31 16.67
C LEU A 407 9.22 -8.42 17.65
N ARG A 408 9.51 -9.68 17.29
CA ARG A 408 9.28 -10.81 18.20
C ARG A 408 10.02 -10.63 19.52
N VAL A 409 11.33 -10.32 19.45
CA VAL A 409 12.16 -10.12 20.64
C VAL A 409 11.65 -8.96 21.50
N THR A 410 11.34 -7.80 20.91
CA THR A 410 10.89 -6.63 21.68
C THR A 410 9.50 -6.82 22.26
N GLN A 411 8.60 -7.51 21.56
CA GLN A 411 7.27 -7.88 22.07
C GLN A 411 7.38 -8.89 23.22
N ASP A 412 8.26 -9.89 23.12
CA ASP A 412 8.51 -10.86 24.19
C ASP A 412 9.12 -10.20 25.43
N ASP A 413 10.04 -9.26 25.23
CA ASP A 413 10.64 -8.47 26.32
C ASP A 413 9.59 -7.62 27.04
N LEU A 414 8.69 -6.96 26.29
CA LEU A 414 7.56 -6.22 26.86
C LEU A 414 6.60 -7.15 27.63
N ALA A 415 6.32 -8.34 27.08
CA ALA A 415 5.47 -9.32 27.73
C ALA A 415 6.00 -9.80 29.09
N ARG A 416 7.33 -9.89 29.24
CA ARG A 416 7.98 -10.24 30.52
C ARG A 416 7.87 -9.13 31.58
N LEU A 417 7.69 -7.88 31.17
CA LEU A 417 7.61 -6.73 32.08
C LEU A 417 6.19 -6.48 32.58
N VAL A 418 5.19 -6.65 31.73
CA VAL A 418 3.78 -6.38 32.08
C VAL A 418 2.85 -7.48 31.57
N GLU A 419 2.45 -7.40 30.31
CA GLU A 419 1.55 -8.30 29.62
C GLU A 419 1.96 -8.36 28.14
N PRO A 420 1.60 -9.42 27.41
CA PRO A 420 1.79 -9.48 25.96
C PRO A 420 1.19 -8.26 25.25
N VAL A 421 1.78 -7.87 24.12
CA VAL A 421 1.17 -6.85 23.25
C VAL A 421 -0.19 -7.35 22.79
N ALA A 422 -1.22 -6.52 22.91
CA ALA A 422 -2.60 -6.89 22.57
C ALA A 422 -2.76 -7.25 21.08
N LEU A 423 -1.93 -6.65 20.21
CA LEU A 423 -1.90 -6.90 18.77
C LEU A 423 -0.45 -7.23 18.37
N PRO A 424 0.07 -8.43 18.70
CA PRO A 424 1.46 -8.77 18.39
C PRO A 424 1.63 -8.87 16.88
N ILE A 425 2.77 -8.45 16.33
CA ILE A 425 2.97 -8.39 14.87
C ILE A 425 4.14 -9.27 14.44
N ALA A 426 3.98 -9.94 13.29
CA ALA A 426 5.03 -10.68 12.61
C ALA A 426 4.87 -10.59 11.09
N TYR A 427 5.96 -10.81 10.35
CA TYR A 427 5.94 -10.87 8.89
C TYR A 427 5.48 -12.24 8.40
N GLU A 428 4.51 -12.28 7.50
CA GLU A 428 3.99 -13.51 6.88
C GLU A 428 4.30 -13.53 5.38
N GLU A 429 5.33 -14.28 4.99
CA GLU A 429 5.78 -14.38 3.58
C GLU A 429 4.81 -15.17 2.69
N GLN A 430 4.12 -16.17 3.26
CA GLN A 430 3.25 -17.10 2.50
C GLN A 430 1.78 -16.64 2.39
N ALA A 431 1.47 -15.46 2.93
CA ALA A 431 0.15 -14.84 2.82
C ALA A 431 -0.18 -14.49 1.35
N ALA A 432 -1.47 -14.36 1.01
CA ALA A 432 -1.92 -13.89 -0.31
C ALA A 432 -1.35 -12.50 -0.62
N LEU A 433 -1.21 -11.71 0.42
CA LEU A 433 -0.49 -10.44 0.43
C LEU A 433 0.69 -10.57 1.41
N PRO A 434 1.89 -10.96 0.96
CA PRO A 434 3.06 -11.00 1.83
C PRO A 434 3.25 -9.68 2.57
N GLY A 435 3.39 -9.74 3.89
CA GLY A 435 3.53 -8.55 4.71
C GLY A 435 3.38 -8.76 6.21
N TYR A 436 3.49 -7.67 6.98
CA TYR A 436 3.25 -7.70 8.43
C TYR A 436 1.78 -7.92 8.77
N ARG A 437 1.54 -8.73 9.80
CA ARG A 437 0.23 -9.21 10.24
C ARG A 437 0.15 -9.25 11.75
N ILE A 438 -0.99 -8.84 12.29
CA ILE A 438 -1.35 -9.03 13.70
C ILE A 438 -1.47 -10.54 13.92
N GLN A 439 -0.78 -11.13 14.88
CA GLN A 439 -0.79 -12.55 15.20
C GLN A 439 -1.91 -12.88 16.20
N PRO A 440 -2.38 -14.14 16.27
CA PRO A 440 -3.18 -14.55 17.42
C PRO A 440 -2.35 -14.37 18.71
N VAL A 441 -3.00 -13.86 19.77
CA VAL A 441 -2.39 -13.85 21.11
C VAL A 441 -2.21 -15.32 21.54
N PRO A 442 -1.03 -15.71 22.06
CA PRO A 442 -0.75 -17.08 22.49
C PRO A 442 -1.60 -17.56 23.67
#